data_AF-A0A1V4SWH7-F1
#
_entry.id   AF-A0A1V4SWH7-F1
#
_cell.length_a   1.000
_cell.length_b   1.000
_cell.length_c   1.000
_cell.angle_alpha   90.00
_cell.angle_beta   90.00
_cell.angle_gamma   90.00
#
_symmetry.space_group_name_H-M   'P 1'
#
loop_
_entity.id
_entity.type
_entity.pdbx_description
1 polymer ?
#
loop_
_entity_poly.entity_id
_entity_poly.type
_entity_poly.pdbx_seq_one_letter_code
_entity_poly.pdbx_strand_id
1 'polypeptide(L)'
;MRKKWTEEEYYKLSKMYYKNKTDKEIAKEFNTSETNIYSIRVSLGLTDNYRVDWNEEEIRNYVIKQFNKAASMNQLSNTLKLANSTMLRVLRKYKKEGYIDDSKIKLLMK
;
A
#
# COMPACT_ATOMS: atom_id res chain seq x y z
N MET A 1 -1.32 5.48 -32.28
CA MET A 1 -1.94 4.18 -31.91
C MET A 1 -1.82 3.98 -30.41
N ARG A 2 -2.88 3.57 -29.71
CA ARG A 2 -2.76 3.12 -28.31
C ARG A 2 -2.03 1.77 -28.31
N LYS A 3 -0.92 1.66 -27.57
CA LYS A 3 -0.20 0.38 -27.38
C LYS A 3 -1.16 -0.65 -26.78
N LYS A 4 -1.30 -1.80 -27.42
CA LYS A 4 -2.03 -2.96 -26.87
C LYS A 4 -1.10 -3.71 -25.93
N TRP A 5 -1.56 -3.99 -24.72
CA TRP A 5 -0.78 -4.72 -23.72
C TRP A 5 -0.88 -6.23 -23.95
N THR A 6 0.22 -6.94 -23.72
CA THR A 6 0.26 -8.41 -23.76
C THR A 6 -0.05 -9.02 -22.39
N GLU A 7 -0.40 -10.31 -22.36
CA GLU A 7 -0.60 -11.06 -21.12
C GLU A 7 0.65 -11.05 -20.21
N GLU A 8 1.83 -11.12 -20.80
CA GLU A 8 3.10 -11.03 -20.06
C GLU A 8 3.30 -9.66 -19.40
N GLU A 9 2.92 -8.59 -20.09
CA GLU A 9 2.99 -7.23 -19.55
C GLU A 9 2.00 -7.04 -18.38
N TYR A 10 0.77 -7.57 -18.52
CA TYR A 10 -0.21 -7.58 -17.43
C TYR A 10 0.29 -8.37 -16.21
N TYR A 11 0.89 -9.55 -16.43
CA TYR A 11 1.47 -10.36 -15.36
C TYR A 11 2.63 -9.63 -14.66
N LYS A 12 3.53 -9.02 -15.42
CA LYS A 12 4.66 -8.25 -14.88
C LYS A 12 4.21 -7.04 -14.07
N LEU A 13 3.22 -6.29 -14.57
CA LEU A 13 2.61 -5.17 -13.83
C LEU A 13 2.02 -5.65 -12.51
N SER A 14 1.22 -6.72 -12.53
CA SER A 14 0.60 -7.31 -11.34
C SER A 14 1.66 -7.70 -10.30
N LYS A 15 2.73 -8.36 -10.75
CA LYS A 15 3.84 -8.78 -9.89
C LYS A 15 4.57 -7.59 -9.25
N MET A 16 4.78 -6.51 -10.00
CA MET A 16 5.41 -5.29 -9.46
C MET A 16 4.50 -4.59 -8.46
N TYR A 17 3.21 -4.50 -8.76
CA TYR A 17 2.21 -3.94 -7.85
C TYR A 17 2.19 -4.69 -6.50
N TYR A 18 2.12 -6.03 -6.52
CA TYR A 18 2.18 -6.84 -5.28
C TYR A 18 3.53 -6.78 -4.54
N LYS A 19 4.59 -6.31 -5.19
CA LYS A 19 5.88 -5.99 -4.56
C LYS A 19 5.93 -4.57 -3.98
N ASN A 20 4.77 -3.91 -3.83
CA ASN A 20 4.60 -2.54 -3.36
C ASN A 20 5.34 -1.50 -4.21
N LYS A 21 5.51 -1.75 -5.52
CA LYS A 21 6.00 -0.72 -6.44
C LYS A 21 4.91 0.31 -6.69
N THR A 22 5.29 1.58 -6.67
CA THR A 22 4.39 2.70 -6.99
C THR A 22 4.07 2.72 -8.49
N ASP A 23 2.93 3.33 -8.86
CA ASP A 23 2.57 3.55 -10.28
C ASP A 23 3.69 4.27 -11.05
N LYS A 24 4.45 5.15 -10.37
CA LYS A 24 5.66 5.81 -10.88
C LYS A 24 6.81 4.86 -11.19
N GLU A 25 7.13 3.95 -10.27
CA GLU A 25 8.19 2.96 -10.50
C GLU A 25 7.80 1.98 -11.60
N ILE A 26 6.54 1.55 -11.63
CA ILE A 26 6.01 0.67 -12.68
C ILE A 26 6.01 1.41 -14.03
N ALA A 27 5.59 2.68 -14.07
CA ALA A 27 5.57 3.48 -15.29
C ALA A 27 6.96 3.60 -15.93
N LYS A 28 8.01 3.77 -15.13
CA LYS A 28 9.41 3.77 -15.60
C LYS A 28 9.80 2.45 -16.25
N GLU A 29 9.43 1.32 -15.64
CA GLU A 29 9.75 -0.02 -16.15
C GLU A 29 9.08 -0.29 -17.52
N PHE A 30 7.86 0.20 -17.70
CA PHE A 30 7.10 0.00 -18.94
C PHE A 30 7.25 1.14 -19.95
N ASN A 31 8.14 2.10 -19.68
CA ASN A 31 8.33 3.33 -20.46
C ASN A 31 7.00 4.00 -20.84
N THR A 32 6.14 4.21 -19.84
CA THR A 32 4.79 4.76 -20.01
C THR A 32 4.48 5.79 -18.93
N SER A 33 3.27 6.37 -18.94
CA SER A 33 2.84 7.33 -17.92
C SER A 33 2.22 6.63 -16.71
N GLU A 34 2.33 7.28 -15.54
CA GLU A 34 1.69 6.83 -14.29
C GLU A 34 0.17 6.67 -14.47
N THR A 35 -0.45 7.60 -15.21
CA THR A 35 -1.88 7.56 -15.53
C THR A 35 -2.26 6.33 -16.36
N ASN A 36 -1.40 5.89 -17.28
CA ASN A 36 -1.64 4.69 -18.07
C ASN A 36 -1.57 3.44 -17.20
N ILE A 37 -0.54 3.34 -16.34
CA ILE A 37 -0.42 2.24 -15.35
C ILE A 37 -1.64 2.20 -14.44
N TYR A 38 -2.07 3.35 -13.91
CA TYR A 38 -3.28 3.47 -13.10
C TYR A 38 -4.51 2.90 -13.83
N SER A 39 -4.75 3.34 -15.06
CA SER A 39 -5.89 2.88 -15.86
C SER A 39 -5.88 1.38 -16.06
N ILE A 40 -4.70 0.81 -16.33
CA ILE A 40 -4.54 -0.62 -16.59
C ILE A 40 -4.73 -1.42 -15.31
N ARG A 41 -4.05 -1.05 -14.22
CA ARG A 41 -4.17 -1.78 -12.96
C ARG A 41 -5.61 -1.75 -12.43
N VAL A 42 -6.33 -0.64 -12.62
CA VAL A 42 -7.76 -0.56 -12.29
C VAL A 42 -8.59 -1.53 -13.13
N SER A 43 -8.33 -1.63 -14.44
CA SER A 43 -9.02 -2.61 -15.31
C SER A 43 -8.74 -4.07 -14.91
N LEU A 44 -7.61 -4.33 -14.23
CA LEU A 44 -7.24 -5.63 -13.68
C LEU A 44 -7.75 -5.84 -12.24
N GLY A 45 -8.48 -4.90 -11.65
CA GLY A 45 -8.90 -4.95 -10.24
C GLY A 45 -7.78 -4.70 -9.23
N LEU A 46 -6.59 -4.34 -9.68
CA LEU A 46 -5.42 -3.98 -8.86
C LEU A 46 -5.54 -2.53 -8.40
N THR A 47 -6.57 -2.28 -7.59
CA THR A 47 -6.81 -0.97 -7.02
C THR A 47 -6.25 -0.91 -5.62
N ASP A 48 -5.39 0.08 -5.34
CA ASP A 48 -5.01 0.47 -3.97
C ASP A 48 -6.17 1.12 -3.23
N ASN A 49 -7.38 1.07 -3.82
CA ASN A 49 -8.52 1.71 -3.26
C ASN A 49 -8.89 0.98 -1.97
N TYR A 50 -8.75 1.71 -0.88
CA TYR A 50 -9.62 1.74 0.30
C TYR A 50 -11.15 1.81 -0.03
N ARG A 51 -11.57 1.48 -1.28
CA ARG A 51 -12.94 1.37 -1.80
C ARG A 51 -13.30 -0.05 -2.24
N VAL A 52 -12.42 -1.04 -2.06
CA VAL A 52 -12.98 -2.33 -1.67
C VAL A 52 -13.62 -2.04 -0.30
N ASP A 53 -14.87 -2.46 -0.07
CA ASP A 53 -15.57 -2.31 1.21
C ASP A 53 -14.88 -3.14 2.29
N TRP A 54 -13.61 -2.84 2.55
CA TRP A 54 -12.88 -3.40 3.65
C TRP A 54 -13.58 -2.85 4.86
N ASN A 55 -14.25 -3.74 5.56
CA ASN A 55 -14.85 -3.36 6.81
C ASN A 55 -13.72 -2.92 7.77
N GLU A 56 -14.08 -2.22 8.85
CA GLU A 56 -13.12 -1.66 9.78
C GLU A 56 -12.13 -2.71 10.32
N GLU A 57 -12.55 -3.97 10.40
CA GLU A 57 -11.72 -5.09 10.80
C GLU A 57 -10.66 -5.48 9.76
N GLU A 58 -11.01 -5.55 8.48
CA GLU A 58 -10.05 -5.87 7.41
C GLU A 58 -8.98 -4.79 7.29
N ILE A 59 -9.38 -3.51 7.37
CA ILE A 59 -8.47 -2.36 7.39
C ILE A 59 -7.51 -2.50 8.58
N ARG A 60 -8.06 -2.73 9.78
CA ARG A 60 -7.28 -2.88 11.00
C ARG A 60 -6.27 -4.04 10.88
N ASN A 61 -6.73 -5.22 10.46
CA ASN A 61 -5.88 -6.40 10.35
C ASN A 61 -4.71 -6.18 9.39
N TYR A 62 -4.95 -5.47 8.29
CA TYR A 62 -3.88 -5.11 7.36
C TYR A 62 -2.92 -4.07 7.90
N VAL A 63 -3.40 -3.02 8.57
CA VAL A 63 -2.53 -2.05 9.24
C VAL A 63 -1.65 -2.74 10.27
N ILE A 64 -2.21 -3.66 11.08
CA ILE A 64 -1.47 -4.45 12.07
C ILE A 64 -0.42 -5.32 11.39
N LYS A 65 -0.79 -6.00 10.29
CA LYS A 65 0.15 -6.83 9.51
C LYS A 65 1.32 -6.01 8.98
N GLN A 66 1.09 -4.81 8.45
CA GLN A 66 2.17 -3.95 7.96
C GLN A 66 2.98 -3.35 9.12
N PHE A 67 2.33 -2.92 10.19
CA PHE A 67 2.97 -2.45 11.42
C PHE A 67 3.95 -3.49 11.96
N ASN A 68 3.56 -4.77 11.97
CA ASN A 68 4.41 -5.86 12.43
C ASN A 68 5.63 -6.12 11.53
N LYS A 69 5.57 -5.76 10.25
CA LYS A 69 6.67 -5.92 9.29
C LYS A 69 7.58 -4.69 9.17
N ALA A 70 7.06 -3.52 9.51
CA ALA A 70 7.79 -2.26 9.37
C ALA A 70 9.00 -2.22 10.32
N ALA A 71 10.11 -1.70 9.82
CA ALA A 71 11.32 -1.40 10.59
C ALA A 71 11.34 0.05 11.10
N SER A 72 10.59 0.96 10.47
CA SER A 72 10.48 2.37 10.89
C SER A 72 9.10 2.95 10.58
N MET A 73 8.77 4.07 11.24
CA MET A 73 7.51 4.80 11.00
C MET A 73 7.43 5.29 9.55
N ASN A 74 8.54 5.80 8.99
CA ASN A 74 8.58 6.26 7.61
C ASN A 74 8.29 5.11 6.62
N GLN A 75 8.83 3.91 6.86
CA GLN A 75 8.55 2.74 6.02
C GLN A 75 7.06 2.35 6.10
N LEU A 76 6.50 2.34 7.31
CA LEU A 76 5.09 2.00 7.54
C LEU A 76 4.16 2.99 6.83
N SER A 77 4.40 4.29 7.01
CA SER A 77 3.64 5.37 6.40
C SER A 77 3.70 5.35 4.87
N ASN A 78 4.88 5.10 4.30
CA ASN A 78 5.02 4.96 2.84
C ASN A 78 4.28 3.73 2.31
N THR A 79 4.37 2.59 3.01
CA THR A 79 3.68 1.35 2.63
C THR A 79 2.16 1.54 2.67
N LEU A 80 1.65 2.17 3.73
CA LEU A 80 0.24 2.41 3.93
C LEU A 80 -0.25 3.70 3.28
N LYS A 81 0.61 4.43 2.57
CA LYS A 81 0.32 5.72 1.89
C LYS A 81 -0.40 6.73 2.79
N LEU A 82 -0.05 6.76 4.06
CA LEU A 82 -0.62 7.65 5.07
C LEU A 82 0.47 8.59 5.60
N ALA A 83 0.09 9.84 5.90
CA ALA A 83 0.99 10.76 6.58
C ALA A 83 1.39 10.19 7.95
N ASN A 84 2.63 10.44 8.40
CA ASN A 84 3.14 10.00 9.71
C ASN A 84 2.21 10.38 10.87
N SER A 85 1.62 11.59 10.84
CA SER A 85 0.66 12.06 11.84
C SER A 85 -0.63 11.22 11.86
N THR A 86 -1.17 10.91 10.68
CA THR A 86 -2.35 10.05 10.54
C THR A 86 -2.05 8.63 11.00
N MET A 87 -0.89 8.08 10.62
CA MET A 87 -0.44 6.76 11.06
C MET A 87 -0.36 6.68 12.59
N LEU A 88 0.25 7.69 13.21
CA LEU A 88 0.37 7.75 14.67
C LEU A 88 -1.00 7.82 15.37
N ARG A 89 -1.97 8.55 14.79
CA ARG A 89 -3.34 8.60 15.30
C ARG A 89 -4.01 7.22 15.23
N VAL A 90 -3.85 6.50 14.12
CA VAL A 90 -4.40 5.15 13.93
C VAL A 90 -3.78 4.16 14.91
N LEU A 91 -2.45 4.15 15.06
CA LEU A 91 -1.77 3.25 15.99
C LEU A 91 -2.16 3.53 17.45
N ARG A 92 -2.34 4.80 17.84
CA ARG A 92 -2.84 5.16 19.17
C ARG A 92 -4.27 4.67 19.41
N LYS A 93 -5.15 4.76 18.40
CA LYS A 93 -6.50 4.19 18.46
C LYS A 93 -6.44 2.67 18.69
N TYR A 94 -5.67 1.95 17.86
CA TYR A 94 -5.57 0.49 17.96
C TYR A 94 -4.90 0.01 19.25
N LYS A 95 -3.95 0.78 19.80
CA LYS A 95 -3.43 0.55 21.15
C LYS A 95 -4.53 0.67 22.20
N LYS A 96 -5.31 1.77 22.17
CA LYS A 96 -6.40 2.00 23.13
C LYS A 96 -7.44 0.88 23.08
N GLU A 97 -7.68 0.34 21.89
CA GLU A 97 -8.61 -0.78 21.65
C GLU A 97 -7.99 -2.15 21.91
N GLY A 98 -6.71 -2.23 22.30
CA GLY A 98 -6.04 -3.47 22.71
C GLY A 98 -5.51 -4.34 21.57
N TYR A 99 -5.48 -3.84 20.33
CA TYR A 99 -5.05 -4.61 19.17
C TYR A 99 -3.53 -4.68 18.99
N ILE A 100 -2.78 -3.69 19.52
CA ILE A 100 -1.32 -3.61 19.40
C ILE A 100 -0.66 -3.09 20.68
N ASP A 101 0.60 -3.48 20.90
CA ASP A 101 1.41 -3.05 22.04
C ASP A 101 2.24 -1.78 21.75
N ASP A 102 2.45 -0.98 22.80
CA ASP A 102 3.14 0.30 22.75
C ASP A 102 4.66 0.20 22.53
N SER A 103 5.27 -0.93 22.90
CA SER A 103 6.73 -1.14 22.80
C SER A 103 7.22 -0.98 21.36
N LYS A 104 6.47 -1.54 20.40
CA LYS A 104 6.83 -1.46 18.98
C LYS A 104 6.58 -0.08 18.38
N ILE A 105 5.54 0.64 18.83
CA ILE A 105 5.32 2.03 18.40
C ILE A 105 6.54 2.89 18.75
N LYS A 106 7.06 2.75 19.97
CA LYS A 106 8.27 3.45 20.41
C LYS A 106 9.51 3.06 19.59
N LEU A 107 9.64 1.80 19.19
CA LEU A 107 10.74 1.33 18.34
C LEU A 107 10.68 1.93 16.92
N LEU A 108 9.49 2.06 16.34
CA LEU A 108 9.32 2.64 14.98
C LEU A 108 9.61 4.14 14.92
N MET A 109 9.57 4.84 16.06
CA MET A 109 9.78 6.28 16.17
C MET A 109 11.22 6.68 16.52
N LYS A 110 12.12 5.71 16.74
CA LYS A 110 13.56 5.95 16.86
C LYS A 110 14.17 6.20 15.49
#